data_AF-A0AAJ3FYC5-F1
#
_entry.id   AF-A0AAJ3FYC5-F1
#
_cell.length_a   1.000
_cell.length_b   1.000
_cell.length_c   1.000
_cell.angle_alpha   90.00
_cell.angle_beta   90.00
_cell.angle_gamma   90.00
#
_symmetry.space_group_name_H-M   'P 1'
#
loop_
_entity.id
_entity.type
_entity.pdbx_description
1 polymer ?
#
loop_
_entity_poly.entity_id
_entity_poly.type
_entity_poly.pdbx_seq_one_letter_code
_entity_poly.pdbx_strand_id
1 'polypeptide(L)'
;MIRWLLALSLTLAALPGVAQVYTYIDAQGNRVFTDQPRPGNAKKVQLPPSNRMPAPPLDTTSAPTTETRPEPLFHYEMLRLLIPEPDATIRSTAGELIVSVTSEPGLKKGHRYRLLLDGQPTGEAGPSPVFALNNIDRGTHHLAAEILDEQDRIVERTANQPFHMQRMSLAQKRRIKPCATADYGQRPECPLAEKPEEEKSSILPFF
;
A
#
# COMPACT_ATOMS: atom_id res chain seq x y z
N MET A 1 -4.04 -52.33 38.53
CA MET A 1 -5.44 -51.85 38.57
C MET A 1 -5.58 -50.48 39.25
N ILE A 2 -4.91 -50.22 40.38
CA ILE A 2 -4.94 -48.92 41.10
C ILE A 2 -4.46 -47.69 40.29
N ARG A 3 -3.47 -47.85 39.41
CA ARG A 3 -2.98 -46.75 38.54
C ARG A 3 -4.01 -46.29 37.50
N TRP A 4 -4.85 -47.21 37.01
CA TRP A 4 -5.92 -46.90 36.07
C TRP A 4 -7.12 -46.24 36.76
N LEU A 5 -7.41 -46.61 38.01
CA LEU A 5 -8.42 -45.95 38.84
C LEU A 5 -8.02 -44.52 39.20
N LEU A 6 -6.74 -44.25 39.48
CA LEU A 6 -6.23 -42.90 39.72
C LEU A 6 -6.30 -42.02 38.47
N ALA A 7 -5.93 -42.55 37.30
CA ALA A 7 -6.02 -41.83 36.03
C ALA A 7 -7.48 -41.49 35.65
N LEU A 8 -8.43 -42.39 35.91
CA LEU A 8 -9.86 -42.15 35.70
C LEU A 8 -10.44 -41.14 36.70
N SER A 9 -9.93 -41.11 37.93
CA SER A 9 -10.36 -40.13 38.94
C SER A 9 -9.89 -38.70 38.62
N LEU A 10 -8.72 -38.56 37.98
CA LEU A 10 -8.13 -37.26 37.67
C LEU A 10 -8.79 -36.59 36.44
N THR A 11 -9.31 -37.36 35.49
CA THR A 11 -10.07 -36.83 34.34
C THR A 11 -11.48 -36.37 34.70
N LEU A 12 -12.07 -36.87 35.80
CA LEU A 12 -13.41 -36.48 36.23
C LEU A 12 -13.46 -35.09 36.91
N ALA A 13 -12.32 -34.54 37.32
CA ALA A 13 -12.23 -33.24 37.99
C ALA A 13 -12.20 -32.04 37.02
N ALA A 14 -12.13 -32.26 35.71
CA ALA A 14 -12.03 -31.20 34.69
C ALA A 14 -13.40 -30.80 34.11
N LEU A 15 -14.42 -30.63 34.95
CA LEU A 15 -15.72 -30.12 34.51
C LEU A 15 -15.62 -28.61 34.27
N PRO A 16 -15.98 -28.09 33.07
CA PRO A 16 -16.02 -26.65 32.83
C PRO A 16 -17.12 -26.02 33.67
N GLY A 17 -16.76 -25.02 34.49
CA GLY A 17 -17.73 -24.23 35.27
C GLY A 17 -18.59 -23.38 34.32
N VAL A 18 -19.88 -23.72 34.20
CA VAL A 18 -20.84 -22.92 33.43
C VAL A 18 -21.33 -21.79 34.33
N ALA A 19 -20.84 -20.57 34.13
CA ALA A 19 -21.33 -19.39 34.86
C ALA A 19 -22.78 -19.08 34.44
N GLN A 20 -23.73 -19.15 35.37
CA GLN A 20 -25.14 -18.87 35.13
C GLN A 20 -25.54 -17.58 35.86
N VAL A 21 -26.05 -16.60 35.12
CA VAL A 21 -26.51 -15.32 35.68
C VAL A 21 -28.01 -15.38 35.98
N TYR A 22 -28.39 -14.96 37.18
CA TYR A 22 -29.77 -14.91 37.65
C TYR A 22 -30.23 -13.46 37.84
N THR A 23 -31.51 -13.19 37.59
CA THR A 23 -32.12 -11.87 37.86
C THR A 23 -33.33 -11.99 38.76
N TYR A 24 -33.51 -11.03 39.66
CA TYR A 24 -34.71 -10.87 40.49
C TYR A 24 -35.02 -9.39 40.70
N ILE A 25 -36.25 -9.11 41.14
CA ILE A 25 -36.68 -7.77 41.55
C ILE A 25 -36.59 -7.69 43.07
N ASP A 26 -35.88 -6.71 43.60
CA ASP A 26 -35.79 -6.49 45.04
C ASP A 26 -37.08 -5.87 45.63
N ALA A 27 -37.15 -5.77 46.96
CA ALA A 27 -38.32 -5.20 47.64
C ALA A 27 -38.57 -3.72 47.32
N GLN A 28 -37.60 -3.03 46.70
CA GLN A 28 -37.67 -1.63 46.30
C GLN A 28 -38.05 -1.47 44.81
N GLY A 29 -38.31 -2.59 44.12
CA GLY A 29 -38.72 -2.59 42.70
C GLY A 29 -37.57 -2.56 41.70
N ASN A 30 -36.31 -2.64 42.15
CA ASN A 30 -35.15 -2.59 41.26
C ASN A 30 -34.74 -3.97 40.78
N ARG A 31 -34.29 -4.06 39.52
CA ARG A 31 -33.80 -5.29 38.90
C ARG A 31 -32.32 -5.50 39.26
N VAL A 32 -32.04 -6.58 39.97
CA VAL A 32 -30.68 -6.95 40.39
C VAL A 32 -30.22 -8.20 39.64
N PHE A 33 -28.96 -8.24 39.23
CA PHE A 33 -28.30 -9.39 38.60
C PHE A 33 -27.29 -10.01 39.58
N THR A 34 -27.27 -11.34 39.66
CA THR A 34 -26.39 -12.06 40.60
C THR A 34 -25.94 -13.41 40.02
N ASP A 35 -24.72 -13.82 40.37
CA ASP A 35 -24.11 -15.08 39.95
C ASP A 35 -24.46 -16.25 40.89
N GLN A 36 -25.17 -16.00 42.00
CA GLN A 36 -25.60 -17.02 42.97
C GLN A 36 -27.13 -17.13 43.03
N PRO A 37 -27.70 -18.33 42.97
CA PRO A 37 -29.16 -18.51 43.04
C PRO A 37 -29.65 -18.23 44.47
N ARG A 38 -30.50 -17.20 44.63
CA ARG A 38 -31.27 -16.98 45.87
C ARG A 38 -32.60 -17.72 45.84
N PRO A 39 -33.04 -18.36 46.94
CA PRO A 39 -34.33 -19.05 47.00
C PRO A 39 -35.49 -18.06 46.89
N GLY A 40 -36.48 -18.38 46.05
CA GLY A 40 -37.75 -17.67 45.95
C GLY A 40 -38.12 -17.22 44.53
N ASN A 41 -37.34 -16.32 43.91
CA ASN A 41 -37.77 -15.63 42.67
C ASN A 41 -36.64 -15.35 41.65
N ALA A 42 -35.59 -16.17 41.63
CA ALA A 42 -34.49 -16.03 40.68
C ALA A 42 -34.87 -16.62 39.31
N LYS A 43 -35.08 -15.77 38.29
CA LYS A 43 -35.26 -16.23 36.91
C LYS A 43 -33.90 -16.35 36.23
N LYS A 44 -33.65 -17.50 35.60
CA LYS A 44 -32.43 -17.76 34.84
C LYS A 44 -32.42 -16.89 33.59
N VAL A 45 -31.38 -16.08 33.42
CA VAL A 45 -31.22 -15.24 32.23
C VAL A 45 -30.52 -16.08 31.16
N GLN A 46 -31.20 -16.31 30.03
CA GLN A 46 -30.57 -16.86 28.84
C GLN A 46 -29.80 -15.75 28.16
N LEU A 47 -28.48 -15.78 28.31
CA LEU A 47 -27.59 -14.88 27.60
C LEU A 47 -27.61 -15.27 26.11
N PRO A 48 -27.83 -14.31 25.18
CA PRO A 48 -27.62 -14.58 23.77
C PRO A 48 -26.15 -14.96 23.53
N PRO A 49 -25.85 -15.77 22.50
CA PRO A 49 -24.48 -16.12 22.17
C PRO A 49 -23.65 -14.85 21.99
N SER A 50 -22.46 -14.82 22.61
CA SER A 50 -21.54 -13.69 22.48
C SER A 50 -21.24 -13.44 21.01
N ASN A 51 -21.31 -12.18 20.58
CA ASN A 51 -20.82 -11.78 19.27
C ASN A 51 -19.36 -12.19 19.16
N ARG A 52 -19.09 -13.19 18.33
CA ARG A 52 -17.74 -13.61 17.94
C ARG A 52 -17.61 -13.29 16.47
N MET A 53 -16.66 -12.43 16.14
CA MET A 53 -16.23 -12.26 14.76
C MET A 53 -15.43 -13.51 14.38
N PRO A 54 -15.77 -14.21 13.29
CA PRO A 54 -14.92 -15.28 12.79
C PRO A 54 -13.54 -14.71 12.51
N ALA A 55 -12.49 -15.35 13.03
CA ALA A 55 -11.16 -15.08 12.52
C ALA A 55 -11.17 -15.39 11.01
N PRO A 56 -10.52 -14.56 10.16
CA PRO A 56 -10.29 -14.93 8.76
C PRO A 56 -9.73 -16.35 8.72
N PRO A 57 -10.11 -17.18 7.73
CA PRO A 57 -9.43 -18.45 7.53
C PRO A 57 -7.94 -18.14 7.52
N LEU A 58 -7.20 -18.75 8.44
CA LEU A 58 -5.79 -18.94 8.19
C LEU A 58 -5.79 -19.87 7.00
N ASP A 59 -5.59 -19.30 5.82
CA ASP A 59 -4.97 -20.06 4.76
C ASP A 59 -3.72 -20.62 5.44
N THR A 60 -3.72 -21.94 5.69
CA THR A 60 -2.49 -22.70 5.56
C THR A 60 -2.07 -22.52 4.10
N THR A 61 -1.58 -21.32 3.79
CA THR A 61 -0.49 -21.16 2.88
C THR A 61 0.51 -22.15 3.42
N SER A 62 0.65 -23.29 2.72
CA SER A 62 1.79 -24.16 2.87
C SER A 62 2.95 -23.24 3.16
N ALA A 63 3.58 -23.40 4.34
CA ALA A 63 4.85 -22.73 4.62
C ALA A 63 5.60 -22.73 3.30
N PRO A 64 5.99 -21.57 2.73
CA PRO A 64 6.49 -21.52 1.37
C PRO A 64 7.50 -22.64 1.32
N THR A 65 7.22 -23.67 0.51
CA THR A 65 8.19 -24.71 0.27
C THR A 65 9.35 -23.89 -0.20
N THR A 66 10.32 -23.73 0.69
CA THR A 66 11.57 -23.12 0.34
C THR A 66 12.13 -24.23 -0.52
N GLU A 67 11.70 -24.26 -1.78
CA GLU A 67 12.45 -24.89 -2.84
C GLU A 67 13.82 -24.32 -2.57
N THR A 68 14.68 -25.20 -2.07
CA THR A 68 16.08 -24.90 -1.90
C THR A 68 16.56 -24.77 -3.33
N ARG A 69 16.30 -23.60 -3.89
CA ARG A 69 16.83 -23.18 -5.16
C ARG A 69 18.32 -23.28 -4.94
N PRO A 70 19.06 -23.97 -5.82
CA PRO A 70 20.51 -24.00 -5.71
C PRO A 70 20.97 -22.56 -5.57
N GLU A 71 21.52 -22.22 -4.40
CA GLU A 71 22.11 -20.92 -4.14
C GLU A 71 23.09 -20.68 -5.30
N PRO A 72 22.88 -19.63 -6.11
CA PRO A 72 23.80 -19.35 -7.19
C PRO A 72 25.19 -19.18 -6.56
N LEU A 73 26.19 -19.83 -7.14
CA LEU A 73 27.60 -19.73 -6.71
C LEU A 73 28.14 -18.27 -6.70
N PHE A 74 27.33 -17.32 -7.17
CA PHE A 74 27.63 -15.90 -7.27
C PHE A 74 26.43 -15.10 -6.77
N HIS A 75 26.69 -14.17 -5.85
CA HIS A 75 25.71 -13.23 -5.32
C HIS A 75 26.25 -11.79 -5.44
N TYR A 76 25.35 -10.82 -5.50
CA TYR A 76 25.70 -9.40 -5.43
C TYR A 76 25.68 -8.94 -3.98
N GLU A 77 26.81 -8.46 -3.47
CA GLU A 77 26.93 -7.92 -2.12
C GLU A 77 26.08 -6.65 -1.94
N MET A 78 25.89 -5.90 -3.03
CA MET A 78 25.13 -4.66 -3.01
C MET A 78 24.42 -4.41 -4.34
N LEU A 79 23.19 -3.90 -4.23
CA LEU A 79 22.46 -3.25 -5.30
C LEU A 79 21.73 -2.04 -4.72
N ARG A 80 21.91 -0.85 -5.30
CA ARG A 80 21.33 0.40 -4.78
C ARG A 80 20.94 1.35 -5.91
N LEU A 81 19.88 2.13 -5.67
CA LEU A 81 19.54 3.28 -6.49
C LEU A 81 20.35 4.48 -5.98
N LEU A 82 21.14 5.08 -6.85
CA LEU A 82 21.93 6.29 -6.58
C LEU A 82 21.14 7.57 -6.86
N ILE A 83 20.41 7.57 -7.97
CA ILE A 83 19.61 8.71 -8.41
C ILE A 83 18.23 8.16 -8.80
N PRO A 84 17.13 8.78 -8.35
CA PRO A 84 17.07 9.85 -7.36
C PRO A 84 17.51 9.39 -5.95
N GLU A 85 17.69 10.33 -5.03
CA GLU A 85 17.80 10.02 -3.59
C GLU A 85 16.44 9.56 -3.04
N PRO A 86 16.40 8.84 -1.90
CA PRO A 86 15.15 8.50 -1.23
C PRO A 86 14.33 9.76 -0.90
N ASP A 87 13.02 9.71 -1.16
CA ASP A 87 12.07 10.81 -0.94
C ASP A 87 12.37 12.09 -1.74
N ALA A 88 13.21 12.02 -2.77
CA ALA A 88 13.53 13.18 -3.60
C ALA A 88 12.29 13.73 -4.32
N THR A 89 12.21 15.06 -4.40
CA THR A 89 11.17 15.75 -5.17
C THR A 89 11.71 16.19 -6.53
N ILE A 90 11.17 15.59 -7.58
CA ILE A 90 11.54 15.85 -8.98
C ILE A 90 10.49 16.76 -9.61
N ARG A 91 10.93 17.90 -10.15
CA ARG A 91 10.05 18.84 -10.85
C ARG A 91 10.28 18.71 -12.35
N SER A 92 9.33 18.08 -13.05
CA SER A 92 9.36 18.00 -14.51
C SER A 92 7.95 18.14 -15.07
N THR A 93 7.74 19.05 -16.02
CA THR A 93 6.43 19.19 -16.68
C THR A 93 6.11 18.01 -17.59
N ALA A 94 7.15 17.45 -18.22
CA ALA A 94 7.06 16.29 -19.11
C ALA A 94 7.06 14.96 -18.35
N GLY A 95 7.36 14.96 -17.03
CA GLY A 95 7.47 13.74 -16.23
C GLY A 95 8.75 12.95 -16.55
N GLU A 96 9.83 13.67 -16.82
CA GLU A 96 11.15 13.10 -17.11
C GLU A 96 11.93 12.83 -15.83
N LEU A 97 12.59 11.67 -15.78
CA LEU A 97 13.45 11.25 -14.67
C LEU A 97 14.58 10.36 -15.18
N ILE A 98 15.80 10.63 -14.75
CA ILE A 98 16.93 9.71 -14.91
C ILE A 98 17.10 8.94 -13.60
N VAL A 99 17.13 7.61 -13.72
CA VAL A 99 17.41 6.71 -12.61
C VAL A 99 18.77 6.07 -12.82
N SER A 100 19.63 6.10 -11.80
CA SER A 100 20.95 5.48 -11.80
C SER A 100 21.03 4.45 -10.69
N VAL A 101 21.56 3.29 -11.03
CA VAL A 101 21.72 2.12 -10.15
C VAL A 101 23.20 1.79 -10.04
N THR A 102 23.61 1.20 -8.94
CA THR A 102 24.95 0.62 -8.78
C THR A 102 24.87 -0.76 -8.15
N SER A 103 25.82 -1.63 -8.50
CA SER A 103 25.98 -2.95 -7.88
C SER A 103 27.43 -3.22 -7.51
N GLU A 104 27.63 -3.97 -6.43
CA GLU A 104 28.93 -4.54 -6.08
C GLU A 104 28.80 -6.05 -5.89
N PRO A 105 29.65 -6.86 -6.53
CA PRO A 105 30.52 -6.50 -7.65
C PRO A 105 29.74 -5.90 -8.84
N GLY A 106 30.46 -5.29 -9.79
CA GLY A 106 29.85 -4.77 -11.02
C GLY A 106 29.09 -5.86 -11.79
N LEU A 107 28.16 -5.44 -12.66
CA LEU A 107 27.26 -6.36 -13.36
C LEU A 107 28.03 -7.50 -14.04
N LYS A 108 27.74 -8.73 -13.61
CA LYS A 108 28.33 -9.94 -14.17
C LYS A 108 27.90 -10.11 -15.63
N LYS A 109 28.81 -10.62 -16.46
CA LYS A 109 28.51 -10.94 -17.87
C LYS A 109 27.30 -11.88 -17.96
N GLY A 110 26.37 -11.56 -18.86
CA GLY A 110 25.12 -12.30 -19.07
C GLY A 110 23.95 -11.84 -18.20
N HIS A 111 24.22 -11.14 -17.09
CA HIS A 111 23.19 -10.57 -16.23
C HIS A 111 22.68 -9.24 -16.81
N ARG A 112 21.48 -8.84 -16.38
CA ARG A 112 20.79 -7.63 -16.86
C ARG A 112 20.12 -6.90 -15.70
N TYR A 113 20.18 -5.58 -15.71
CA TYR A 113 19.37 -4.74 -14.84
C TYR A 113 17.96 -4.58 -15.40
N ARG A 114 16.97 -4.54 -14.52
CA ARG A 114 15.59 -4.15 -14.81
C ARG A 114 15.12 -3.13 -13.79
N LEU A 115 14.57 -2.03 -14.26
CA LEU A 115 13.96 -1.02 -13.40
C LEU A 115 12.45 -1.26 -13.29
N LEU A 116 11.93 -1.12 -12.08
CA LEU A 116 10.52 -1.14 -11.75
C LEU A 116 10.06 0.24 -11.29
N LEU A 117 8.91 0.69 -11.79
CA LEU A 117 8.15 1.83 -11.29
C LEU A 117 6.82 1.32 -10.76
N ASP A 118 6.54 1.55 -9.48
CA ASP A 118 5.35 1.07 -8.77
C ASP A 118 5.10 -0.45 -8.95
N GLY A 119 6.21 -1.21 -8.98
CA GLY A 119 6.21 -2.66 -9.14
C GLY A 119 6.09 -3.15 -10.59
N GLN A 120 5.96 -2.26 -11.57
CA GLN A 120 5.88 -2.62 -12.99
C GLN A 120 7.20 -2.34 -13.71
N PRO A 121 7.68 -3.25 -14.59
CA PRO A 121 8.85 -3.00 -15.42
C PRO A 121 8.68 -1.77 -16.30
N THR A 122 9.68 -0.89 -16.29
CA THR A 122 9.66 0.32 -17.14
C THR A 122 10.14 0.06 -18.57
N GLY A 123 10.70 -1.13 -18.83
CA GLY A 123 11.22 -1.55 -20.12
C GLY A 123 11.94 -2.90 -20.05
N GLU A 124 12.57 -3.26 -21.17
CA GLU A 124 13.37 -4.48 -21.28
C GLU A 124 14.60 -4.45 -20.37
N ALA A 125 14.98 -5.62 -19.87
CA ALA A 125 16.17 -5.75 -19.05
C ALA A 125 17.44 -5.56 -19.92
N GLY A 126 18.44 -4.83 -19.41
CA GLY A 126 19.65 -4.51 -20.17
C GLY A 126 20.90 -4.37 -19.31
N PRO A 127 22.09 -4.25 -19.92
CA PRO A 127 23.34 -4.11 -19.18
C PRO A 127 23.55 -2.71 -18.57
N SER A 128 22.76 -1.72 -19.00
CA SER A 128 22.90 -0.33 -18.56
C SER A 128 22.40 -0.16 -17.12
N PRO A 129 23.19 0.45 -16.22
CA PRO A 129 22.73 0.83 -14.89
C PRO A 129 21.96 2.17 -14.88
N VAL A 130 21.77 2.81 -16.04
CA VAL A 130 21.08 4.09 -16.18
C VAL A 130 19.83 3.92 -17.02
N PHE A 131 18.72 4.47 -16.52
CA PHE A 131 17.39 4.39 -17.12
C PHE A 131 16.81 5.80 -17.28
N ALA A 132 16.27 6.08 -18.46
CA ALA A 132 15.54 7.31 -18.72
C ALA A 132 14.04 7.01 -18.76
N LEU A 133 13.29 7.65 -17.87
CA LEU A 133 11.84 7.56 -17.78
C LEU A 133 11.22 8.86 -18.25
N ASN A 134 10.07 8.74 -18.91
CA ASN A 134 9.32 9.85 -19.47
C ASN A 134 7.84 9.70 -19.12
N ASN A 135 7.11 10.81 -19.11
CA ASN A 135 5.67 10.83 -18.85
C ASN A 135 5.26 10.14 -17.54
N ILE A 136 6.09 10.25 -16.51
CA ILE A 136 5.68 9.86 -15.15
C ILE A 136 4.62 10.85 -14.67
N ASP A 137 3.57 10.32 -14.05
CA ASP A 137 2.49 11.13 -13.50
C ASP A 137 2.93 11.92 -12.27
N ARG A 138 2.12 12.92 -11.88
CA ARG A 138 2.37 13.66 -10.65
C ARG A 138 1.99 12.81 -9.44
N GLY A 139 2.77 12.89 -8.38
CA GLY A 139 2.47 12.19 -7.12
C GLY A 139 3.68 11.47 -6.54
N THR A 140 3.41 10.57 -5.60
CA THR A 140 4.42 9.69 -5.01
C THR A 140 4.48 8.40 -5.79
N HIS A 141 5.70 8.00 -6.14
CA HIS A 141 6.00 6.78 -6.88
C HIS A 141 7.12 6.02 -6.18
N HIS A 142 7.25 4.74 -6.48
CA HIS A 142 8.26 3.88 -5.89
C HIS A 142 9.12 3.26 -6.98
N LEU A 143 10.44 3.38 -6.83
CA LEU A 143 11.42 2.75 -7.71
C LEU A 143 11.98 1.50 -7.05
N ALA A 144 12.25 0.47 -7.83
CA ALA A 144 13.07 -0.66 -7.42
C ALA A 144 13.89 -1.15 -8.61
N ALA A 145 15.12 -1.58 -8.36
CA ALA A 145 15.97 -2.19 -9.38
C ALA A 145 16.15 -3.68 -9.09
N GLU A 146 16.16 -4.48 -10.15
CA GLU A 146 16.39 -5.91 -10.11
C GLU A 146 17.59 -6.26 -10.99
N ILE A 147 18.36 -7.27 -10.60
CA ILE A 147 19.32 -7.93 -11.46
C ILE A 147 18.76 -9.30 -11.83
N LEU A 148 18.65 -9.56 -13.13
CA LEU A 148 18.26 -10.83 -13.71
C LEU A 148 19.49 -11.59 -14.20
N ASP A 149 19.49 -12.91 -14.08
CA ASP A 149 20.47 -13.77 -14.72
C ASP A 149 20.12 -14.08 -16.18
N GLU A 150 20.92 -14.94 -16.81
CA GLU A 150 20.72 -15.38 -18.20
C GLU A 150 19.39 -16.14 -18.41
N GLN A 151 18.78 -16.66 -17.34
CA GLN A 151 17.52 -17.39 -17.35
C GLN A 151 16.34 -16.54 -16.87
N ASP A 152 16.48 -15.20 -16.84
CA ASP A 152 15.47 -14.23 -16.35
C ASP A 152 15.06 -14.43 -14.88
N ARG A 153 15.94 -15.06 -14.09
CA ARG A 153 15.72 -15.26 -12.66
C ARG A 153 16.25 -14.05 -11.91
N ILE A 154 15.46 -13.52 -10.98
CA ILE A 154 15.89 -12.44 -10.10
C ILE A 154 17.00 -12.99 -9.19
N VAL A 155 18.16 -12.33 -9.25
CA VAL A 155 19.35 -12.63 -8.44
C VAL A 155 19.44 -11.68 -7.27
N GLU A 156 19.14 -10.40 -7.49
CA GLU A 156 19.19 -9.35 -6.47
C GLU A 156 18.10 -8.32 -6.74
N ARG A 157 17.56 -7.71 -5.68
CA ARG A 157 16.52 -6.69 -5.79
C ARG A 157 16.64 -5.65 -4.69
N THR A 158 16.55 -4.38 -5.05
CA THR A 158 16.51 -3.30 -4.06
C THR A 158 15.17 -3.23 -3.33
N ALA A 159 15.19 -2.66 -2.13
CA ALA A 159 13.99 -2.15 -1.51
C ALA A 159 13.31 -1.09 -2.41
N ASN A 160 12.01 -0.91 -2.20
CA ASN A 160 11.26 0.15 -2.86
C ASN A 160 11.71 1.51 -2.31
N GLN A 161 12.18 2.38 -3.19
CA GLN A 161 12.61 3.73 -2.86
C GLN A 161 11.57 4.75 -3.34
N PRO A 162 10.93 5.51 -2.44
CA PRO A 162 9.97 6.51 -2.82
C PRO A 162 10.63 7.73 -3.47
N PHE A 163 9.91 8.38 -4.40
CA PHE A 163 10.20 9.71 -4.89
C PHE A 163 8.89 10.45 -5.21
N HIS A 164 8.95 11.77 -5.34
CA HIS A 164 7.80 12.61 -5.60
C HIS A 164 7.94 13.37 -6.92
N MET A 165 7.04 13.13 -7.85
CA MET A 165 6.98 13.83 -9.13
C MET A 165 6.03 15.03 -9.06
N GLN A 166 6.53 16.20 -9.44
CA GLN A 166 5.78 17.43 -9.51
C GLN A 166 5.73 17.96 -10.94
N ARG A 167 4.53 17.95 -11.52
CA ARG A 167 4.24 18.54 -12.83
C ARG A 167 3.55 19.90 -12.64
N MET A 168 3.82 20.87 -13.52
CA MET A 168 3.09 22.14 -13.50
C MET A 168 1.63 21.93 -13.91
N SER A 169 0.71 22.51 -13.14
CA SER A 169 -0.71 22.52 -13.48
C SER A 169 -1.01 23.50 -14.62
N LEU A 170 -2.14 23.31 -15.32
CA LEU A 170 -2.62 24.27 -16.32
C LEU A 170 -2.87 25.65 -15.69
N ALA A 171 -3.40 25.68 -14.47
CA ALA A 171 -3.59 26.94 -13.73
C ALA A 171 -2.27 27.66 -13.46
N GLN A 172 -1.20 26.93 -13.11
CA GLN A 172 0.12 27.51 -12.90
C GLN A 172 0.73 28.01 -14.21
N LYS A 173 0.56 27.27 -15.32
CA LYS A 173 0.96 27.73 -16.66
C LYS A 173 0.24 29.04 -17.04
N ARG A 174 -1.06 29.13 -16.79
CA ARG A 174 -1.85 30.35 -17.04
C ARG A 174 -1.44 31.52 -16.15
N ARG A 175 -1.07 31.29 -14.88
CA ARG A 175 -0.54 32.35 -14.01
C ARG A 175 0.78 32.94 -14.54
N ILE A 176 1.66 32.10 -15.10
CA ILE A 176 2.95 32.53 -15.65
C ILE A 176 2.77 33.21 -17.01
N LYS A 177 1.94 32.63 -17.89
CA LYS A 177 1.57 33.20 -19.19
C LYS A 177 0.04 33.32 -19.28
N PRO A 178 -0.53 34.47 -18.86
CA PRO A 178 -1.95 34.75 -18.96
C PRO A 178 -2.48 34.53 -20.39
N CYS A 179 -3.73 34.08 -20.49
CA CYS A 179 -4.38 33.88 -21.79
C CYS A 179 -4.71 35.24 -22.42
N ALA A 180 -4.21 35.49 -23.62
CA ALA A 180 -4.72 36.57 -24.47
C ALA A 180 -5.99 36.12 -25.20
N THR A 181 -6.78 37.07 -25.73
CA THR A 181 -8.05 36.79 -26.43
C THR A 181 -7.87 35.81 -27.61
N ALA A 182 -6.70 35.83 -28.26
CA ALA A 182 -6.33 34.94 -29.36
C ALA A 182 -5.89 33.53 -28.90
N ASP A 183 -5.48 33.36 -27.64
CA ASP A 183 -4.97 32.09 -27.11
C ASP A 183 -6.09 31.09 -26.78
N TYR A 184 -7.30 31.60 -26.58
CA TYR A 184 -8.47 30.80 -26.22
C TYR A 184 -8.79 29.79 -27.33
N GLY A 185 -8.84 28.50 -26.96
CA GLY A 185 -9.04 27.37 -27.88
C GLY A 185 -7.79 26.83 -28.57
N GLN A 186 -6.65 27.51 -28.43
CA GLN A 186 -5.37 27.02 -28.96
C GLN A 186 -4.53 26.33 -27.88
N ARG A 187 -4.54 26.90 -26.67
CA ARG A 187 -3.77 26.41 -25.52
C ARG A 187 -4.68 25.61 -24.59
N PRO A 188 -4.27 24.44 -24.08
CA PRO A 188 -5.08 23.63 -23.16
C PRO A 188 -5.40 24.38 -21.85
N GLU A 189 -4.56 25.33 -21.43
CA GLU A 189 -4.80 26.20 -20.28
C GLU A 189 -5.77 27.37 -20.56
N CYS A 190 -6.22 27.57 -21.80
CA CYS A 190 -7.12 28.65 -22.23
C CYS A 190 -8.36 28.07 -22.95
N PRO A 191 -9.34 27.50 -22.23
CA PRO A 191 -10.52 26.89 -22.84
C PRO A 191 -11.45 27.94 -23.47
N LEU A 192 -12.01 27.66 -24.66
CA LEU A 192 -12.89 28.58 -25.39
C LEU A 192 -14.09 29.07 -24.57
N ALA A 193 -14.62 28.25 -23.66
CA ALA A 193 -15.74 28.58 -22.80
C ALA A 193 -15.45 29.76 -21.85
N GLU A 194 -14.19 30.07 -21.59
CA GLU A 194 -13.76 31.16 -20.72
C GLU A 194 -13.26 32.40 -21.50
N LYS A 195 -13.46 32.43 -22.82
CA LYS A 195 -13.07 33.59 -23.64
C LYS A 195 -13.92 34.80 -23.22
N PRO A 196 -13.32 35.93 -22.82
CA PRO A 196 -14.07 37.13 -22.50
C PRO A 196 -14.79 37.65 -23.75
N GLU A 197 -16.01 38.17 -23.56
CA GLU A 197 -16.75 38.82 -24.62
C GLU A 197 -15.99 40.08 -25.07
N GLU A 198 -15.87 40.26 -26.39
CA GLU A 198 -15.22 41.43 -26.94
C GLU A 198 -16.11 42.65 -26.66
N GLU A 199 -15.64 43.58 -25.82
CA GLU A 199 -16.29 44.87 -25.67
C GLU A 199 -16.30 45.54 -27.04
N LYS A 200 -17.50 45.62 -27.65
CA LYS A 200 -17.71 46.46 -28.82
C LYS A 200 -17.39 47.88 -28.39
N SER A 201 -16.21 48.36 -28.76
CA SER A 201 -15.81 49.73 -28.52
C SER A 201 -16.90 50.63 -29.10
N SER A 202 -17.65 51.23 -28.20
CA SER A 202 -18.63 52.26 -28.50
C SER A 202 -17.83 53.45 -29.04
N ILE A 203 -17.62 53.46 -30.36
CA ILE A 203 -17.20 54.64 -31.12
C ILE A 203 -18.42 55.58 -31.08
N LEU A 204 -18.66 56.21 -29.93
CA LEU A 204 -19.40 57.46 -29.93
C LEU A 204 -18.42 58.50 -30.43
N PRO A 205 -18.68 59.17 -31.56
CA PRO A 205 -17.88 60.32 -31.94
C PRO A 205 -17.98 61.33 -30.79
N PHE A 206 -16.85 61.64 -30.17
CA PHE A 206 -16.75 62.78 -29.28
C PHE A 206 -17.08 64.02 -30.13
N PHE A 207 -18.27 64.57 -29.91
CA PHE A 207 -18.74 65.82 -30.53
C PHE A 207 -17.97 67.02 -30.01
#